data_AF-A0A1X2HWU8-F1
#
_entry.id   AF-A0A1X2HWU8-F1
#
_cell.length_a   1.000
_cell.length_b   1.000
_cell.length_c   1.000
_cell.angle_alpha   90.00
_cell.angle_beta   90.00
_cell.angle_gamma   90.00
#
_symmetry.space_group_name_H-M   'P 1'
#
loop_
_entity.id
_entity.type
_entity.pdbx_description
1 polymer ?
#
loop_
_entity_poly.entity_id
_entity_poly.type
_entity_poly.pdbx_seq_one_letter_code
_entity_poly.pdbx_strand_id
1 'polypeptide(L)'
;MSNFTEHRADELYQELEILLDTFCSDAQQRFCVEHHVASAAQLQRVCQTILQIRSLPRQEGLIRNTNSETLRQSLMRTCAEMLDCYQAVCHERRIRPQPEGAAQHLTAEWQQLSQLFEAKAKEQSQLAQLFDNLAGLRKAWKKPREIERIMTSVLATNTLQPGAYVVVVDRHNYNQLGLKRAAVGSRQVVFECSRLVRSEQMDVVSGVCDRFASVFAQNAQHNLAQIDGQIRLAQPISLARKLKQLQDQIMYPADQAMPSTAPVVDDGEDDEDEDDDDNISSLHGDIGQSGLRPTIDASAAPPHPHPPPPQRFPQQQQQQQQQRQISASGMVRDILPFRLSIATNATSLRYPYEEEEEGLQHMAMPSFVPTPWEWPDLLKVRRPYYPLFFGLIKRRRRSSRDNRSGMFRYIRDLFTDKPPRRSDPHTQEEDEQEILFATVSVPALCQHFCRTGRQFYEDVMTNAKLKHSQDGHVLQDIGRDLVSVYAAIQLEASRAMMHRILIILHDLSLLDPSSSSVQQRQHLDHDSFSSSHPPLPEQSAQQQNTQSNSNSPPQQQHPSPGLDNN
;
A
#
# COMPACT_ATOMS: atom_id res chain seq x y z
N MET A 1 48.73 -42.00 16.37
CA MET A 1 48.75 -40.58 15.93
C MET A 1 48.48 -40.47 14.44
N SER A 2 49.06 -41.32 13.58
CA SER A 2 48.80 -41.36 12.13
C SER A 2 47.31 -41.44 11.73
N ASN A 3 46.52 -42.27 12.41
CA ASN A 3 45.11 -42.46 12.05
C ASN A 3 44.24 -41.22 12.36
N PHE A 4 44.63 -40.41 13.35
CA PHE A 4 43.88 -39.19 13.69
C PHE A 4 44.15 -38.06 12.69
N THR A 5 45.41 -37.91 12.25
CA THR A 5 45.79 -36.95 11.22
C THR A 5 45.19 -37.30 9.86
N GLU A 6 45.10 -38.59 9.54
CA GLU A 6 44.46 -39.08 8.32
C GLU A 6 42.96 -38.78 8.32
N HIS A 7 42.25 -39.10 9.40
CA HIS A 7 40.83 -38.79 9.55
C HIS A 7 40.52 -37.29 9.43
N ARG A 8 41.31 -36.43 10.09
CA ARG A 8 41.12 -34.98 10.00
C ARG A 8 41.40 -34.45 8.59
N ALA A 9 42.39 -35.00 7.89
CA ALA A 9 42.66 -34.61 6.50
C ALA A 9 41.48 -34.98 5.58
N ASP A 10 40.92 -36.18 5.75
CA ASP A 10 39.75 -36.63 4.99
C ASP A 10 38.53 -35.72 5.21
N GLU A 11 38.26 -35.32 6.45
CA GLU A 11 37.19 -34.36 6.77
C GLU A 11 37.39 -33.01 6.07
N LEU A 12 38.62 -32.47 6.13
CA LEU A 12 38.97 -31.19 5.48
C LEU A 12 38.84 -31.29 3.95
N TYR A 13 39.22 -32.40 3.34
CA TYR A 13 39.04 -32.63 1.91
C TYR A 13 37.57 -32.68 1.51
N GLN A 14 36.77 -33.41 2.29
CA GLN A 14 35.34 -33.50 2.03
C GLN A 14 34.68 -32.12 2.13
N GLU A 15 35.03 -31.35 3.16
CA GLU A 15 34.54 -29.97 3.31
C GLU A 15 34.99 -29.09 2.14
N LEU A 16 36.28 -29.12 1.77
CA LEU A 16 36.84 -28.35 0.66
C LEU A 16 36.10 -28.64 -0.65
N GLU A 17 35.86 -29.90 -0.98
CA GLU A 17 35.14 -30.27 -2.19
C GLU A 17 33.72 -29.73 -2.21
N ILE A 18 32.99 -29.80 -1.08
CA ILE A 18 31.62 -29.24 -0.98
C ILE A 18 31.64 -27.72 -1.23
N LEU A 19 32.61 -27.00 -0.67
CA LEU A 19 32.73 -25.54 -0.84
C LEU A 19 33.10 -25.19 -2.29
N LEU A 20 34.03 -25.93 -2.89
CA LEU A 20 34.41 -25.74 -4.30
C LEU A 20 33.25 -26.05 -5.26
N ASP A 21 32.45 -27.08 -4.96
CA ASP A 21 31.26 -27.44 -5.74
C ASP A 21 30.19 -26.36 -5.66
N THR A 22 29.95 -25.86 -4.45
CA THR A 22 29.02 -24.76 -4.23
C THR A 22 29.46 -23.52 -4.99
N PHE A 23 30.75 -23.17 -4.93
CA PHE A 23 31.30 -22.03 -5.65
C PHE A 23 31.21 -22.18 -7.18
N CYS A 24 31.50 -23.39 -7.70
CA CYS A 24 31.45 -23.65 -9.13
C CYS A 24 30.02 -23.81 -9.68
N SER A 25 28.99 -23.79 -8.83
CA SER A 25 27.61 -23.91 -9.29
C SER A 25 27.21 -22.76 -10.23
N ASP A 26 26.36 -23.06 -11.22
CA ASP A 26 25.84 -22.04 -12.14
C ASP A 26 25.14 -20.88 -11.42
N ALA A 27 24.47 -21.17 -10.30
CA ALA A 27 23.78 -20.17 -9.49
C ALA A 27 24.78 -19.17 -8.88
N GLN A 28 25.87 -19.67 -8.29
CA GLN A 28 26.90 -18.81 -7.71
C GLN A 28 27.64 -18.01 -8.79
N GLN A 29 27.95 -18.62 -9.93
CA GLN A 29 28.59 -17.91 -11.03
C GLN A 29 27.72 -16.76 -11.56
N ARG A 30 26.41 -16.99 -11.74
CA ARG A 30 25.46 -15.93 -12.13
C ARG A 30 25.41 -14.83 -11.08
N PHE A 31 25.31 -15.19 -9.80
CA PHE A 31 25.32 -14.24 -8.69
C PHE A 31 26.57 -13.34 -8.73
N CYS A 32 27.75 -13.91 -8.93
CA CYS A 32 28.99 -13.16 -9.04
C CYS A 32 28.98 -12.15 -10.21
N VAL A 33 28.43 -12.53 -11.37
CA VAL A 33 28.33 -11.65 -12.53
C VAL A 33 27.29 -10.55 -12.32
N GLU A 34 26.11 -10.91 -11.84
CA GLU A 34 24.98 -10.01 -11.60
C GLU A 34 25.30 -8.94 -10.55
N HIS A 35 26.02 -9.32 -9.50
CA HIS A 35 26.44 -8.40 -8.44
C HIS A 35 27.83 -7.82 -8.65
N HIS A 36 28.41 -7.97 -9.85
CA HIS A 36 29.70 -7.38 -10.24
C HIS A 36 30.88 -7.77 -9.32
N VAL A 37 30.83 -8.96 -8.72
CA VAL A 37 31.96 -9.52 -7.98
C VAL A 37 33.10 -9.87 -8.92
N ALA A 38 32.78 -10.53 -10.04
CA ALA A 38 33.78 -10.93 -11.03
C ALA A 38 33.17 -10.97 -12.43
N SER A 39 34.00 -10.76 -13.44
CA SER A 39 33.61 -10.96 -14.84
C SER A 39 33.45 -12.45 -15.15
N ALA A 40 32.61 -12.77 -16.15
CA ALA A 40 32.42 -14.15 -16.61
C ALA A 40 33.74 -14.83 -17.01
N ALA A 41 34.66 -14.08 -17.64
CA ALA A 41 35.98 -14.60 -18.02
C ALA A 41 36.86 -14.91 -16.80
N GLN A 42 36.82 -14.07 -15.75
CA GLN A 42 37.54 -14.34 -14.50
C GLN A 42 36.99 -15.62 -13.84
N LEU A 43 35.66 -15.75 -13.72
CA LEU A 43 35.02 -16.93 -13.14
C LEU A 43 35.34 -18.20 -13.91
N GLN A 44 35.35 -18.15 -15.25
CA GLN A 44 35.72 -19.30 -16.08
C GLN A 44 37.15 -19.76 -15.80
N ARG A 45 38.10 -18.83 -15.63
CA ARG A 45 39.49 -19.18 -15.25
C ARG A 45 39.54 -19.82 -13.86
N VAL A 46 38.82 -19.26 -12.88
CA VAL A 46 38.76 -19.81 -11.53
C VAL A 46 38.19 -21.23 -11.53
N CYS A 47 37.05 -21.43 -12.19
CA CYS A 47 36.43 -22.75 -12.33
C CYS A 47 37.35 -23.74 -13.05
N GLN A 48 38.10 -23.30 -14.08
CA GLN A 48 39.07 -24.16 -14.76
C GLN A 48 40.18 -24.61 -13.82
N THR A 49 40.74 -23.71 -12.99
CA THR A 49 41.72 -24.07 -11.95
C THR A 49 41.14 -25.07 -10.95
N ILE A 50 39.92 -24.84 -10.48
CA ILE A 50 39.23 -25.75 -9.54
C ILE A 50 39.03 -27.14 -10.19
N LEU A 51 38.57 -27.18 -11.45
CA LEU A 51 38.37 -28.44 -12.19
C LEU A 51 39.68 -29.20 -12.43
N GLN A 52 40.78 -28.50 -12.71
CA GLN A 52 42.10 -29.12 -12.84
C GLN A 52 42.51 -29.81 -11.52
N ILE A 53 42.25 -29.17 -10.39
CA ILE A 53 42.57 -29.73 -9.07
C ILE A 53 41.69 -30.93 -8.76
N ARG A 54 40.39 -30.86 -9.09
CA ARG A 54 39.46 -31.98 -8.92
C ARG A 54 39.76 -33.18 -9.80
N SER A 55 40.47 -32.99 -10.91
CA SER A 55 40.88 -34.09 -11.79
C SER A 55 42.00 -34.96 -11.19
N LEU A 56 42.63 -34.51 -10.10
CA LEU A 56 43.64 -35.29 -9.39
C LEU A 56 42.99 -36.40 -8.53
N PRO A 57 43.61 -37.59 -8.43
CA PRO A 57 43.09 -38.67 -7.60
C PRO A 57 42.99 -38.24 -6.12
N ARG A 58 41.81 -38.37 -5.50
CA ARG A 58 41.55 -38.02 -4.08
C ARG A 58 42.59 -38.58 -3.11
N GLN A 59 43.08 -39.81 -3.34
CA GLN A 59 43.96 -40.52 -2.39
C GLN A 59 45.42 -40.05 -2.41
N GLU A 60 45.86 -39.30 -3.43
CA GLU A 60 47.28 -38.90 -3.58
C GLU A 60 47.47 -37.42 -3.97
N GLY A 61 46.39 -36.73 -4.35
CA GLY A 61 46.43 -35.56 -5.21
C GLY A 61 46.92 -34.25 -4.58
N LEU A 62 46.59 -33.95 -3.32
CA LEU A 62 46.97 -32.65 -2.72
C LEU A 62 48.13 -32.70 -1.73
N ILE A 63 48.35 -33.82 -1.02
CA ILE A 63 49.40 -33.92 0.03
C ILE A 63 50.72 -34.48 -0.50
N ARG A 64 50.70 -35.49 -1.39
CA ARG A 64 51.90 -36.32 -1.65
C ARG A 64 52.56 -36.14 -3.02
N ASN A 65 51.95 -35.37 -3.93
CA ASN A 65 52.46 -35.21 -5.29
C ASN A 65 53.34 -33.95 -5.39
N THR A 66 54.51 -34.00 -6.01
CA THR A 66 55.36 -32.81 -6.20
C THR A 66 54.68 -31.72 -7.03
N ASN A 67 53.71 -32.09 -7.87
CA ASN A 67 52.86 -31.15 -8.61
C ASN A 67 51.66 -30.64 -7.79
N SER A 68 51.40 -31.20 -6.60
CA SER A 68 50.27 -30.76 -5.77
C SER A 68 50.53 -29.42 -5.11
N GLU A 69 51.77 -29.12 -4.74
CA GLU A 69 52.16 -27.85 -4.14
C GLU A 69 51.87 -26.69 -5.09
N THR A 70 52.26 -26.82 -6.37
CA THR A 70 52.04 -25.76 -7.37
C THR A 70 50.54 -25.55 -7.65
N LEU A 71 49.75 -26.63 -7.70
CA LEU A 71 48.31 -26.56 -7.89
C LEU A 71 47.59 -26.01 -6.66
N ARG A 72 48.00 -26.39 -5.45
CA ARG A 72 47.50 -25.81 -4.19
C ARG A 72 47.81 -24.33 -4.10
N GLN A 73 49.04 -23.91 -4.41
CA GLN A 73 49.42 -22.50 -4.47
C GLN A 73 48.61 -21.74 -5.52
N SER A 74 48.35 -22.35 -6.68
CA SER A 74 47.48 -21.77 -7.70
C SER A 74 46.06 -21.59 -7.18
N LEU A 75 45.49 -22.56 -6.46
CA LEU A 75 44.17 -22.44 -5.87
C LEU A 75 44.10 -21.36 -4.80
N MET A 76 45.08 -21.35 -3.89
CA MET A 76 45.17 -20.33 -2.84
C MET A 76 45.23 -18.93 -3.44
N ARG A 77 46.03 -18.72 -4.50
CA ARG A 77 46.07 -17.44 -5.22
C ARG A 77 44.71 -17.07 -5.80
N THR A 78 44.07 -17.97 -6.52
CA THR A 78 42.77 -17.70 -7.14
C THR A 78 41.66 -17.45 -6.09
N CYS A 79 41.66 -18.19 -4.98
CA CYS A 79 40.72 -17.96 -3.87
C CYS A 79 40.99 -16.62 -3.17
N ALA A 80 42.25 -16.22 -3.01
CA ALA A 80 42.61 -14.90 -2.48
C ALA A 80 42.15 -13.78 -3.42
N GLU A 81 42.37 -13.90 -4.73
CA GLU A 81 41.87 -12.94 -5.73
C GLU A 81 40.34 -12.80 -5.68
N MET A 82 39.61 -13.93 -5.60
CA MET A 82 38.15 -13.90 -5.45
C MET A 82 37.71 -13.27 -4.13
N LEU A 83 38.43 -13.55 -3.05
CA LEU A 83 38.16 -12.96 -1.75
C LEU A 83 38.33 -11.43 -1.77
N ASP A 84 39.38 -10.92 -2.40
CA ASP A 84 39.61 -9.49 -2.57
C ASP A 84 38.47 -8.84 -3.37
N CYS A 85 37.99 -9.50 -4.42
CA CYS A 85 36.81 -9.07 -5.17
C CYS A 85 35.55 -8.99 -4.30
N TYR A 86 35.27 -10.01 -3.48
CA TYR A 86 34.14 -9.96 -2.55
C TYR A 86 34.29 -8.85 -1.52
N GLN A 87 35.49 -8.67 -0.95
CA GLN A 87 35.78 -7.61 0.02
C GLN A 87 35.58 -6.22 -0.59
N ALA A 88 36.02 -5.99 -1.83
CA ALA A 88 35.83 -4.74 -2.54
C ALA A 88 34.34 -4.42 -2.72
N VAL A 89 33.54 -5.39 -3.18
CA VAL A 89 32.09 -5.19 -3.36
C VAL A 89 31.37 -5.02 -2.02
N CYS A 90 31.74 -5.78 -0.98
CA CYS A 90 31.19 -5.58 0.36
C CYS A 90 31.51 -4.18 0.88
N HIS A 91 32.74 -3.70 0.70
CA HIS A 91 33.14 -2.35 1.11
C HIS A 91 32.38 -1.26 0.35
N GLU A 92 32.25 -1.38 -0.97
CA GLU A 92 31.47 -0.46 -1.80
C GLU A 92 30.01 -0.36 -1.34
N ARG A 93 29.42 -1.50 -0.97
CA ARG A 93 28.03 -1.58 -0.47
C ARG A 93 27.90 -1.35 1.03
N ARG A 94 29.00 -1.06 1.74
CA ARG A 94 29.06 -0.88 3.20
C ARG A 94 28.55 -2.10 3.98
N ILE A 95 28.71 -3.30 3.43
CA ILE A 95 28.41 -4.57 4.10
C ILE A 95 29.53 -4.87 5.09
N ARG A 96 29.18 -5.05 6.36
CA ARG A 96 30.13 -5.37 7.42
C ARG A 96 30.56 -6.84 7.35
N PRO A 97 31.86 -7.15 7.52
CA PRO A 97 32.34 -8.51 7.76
C PRO A 97 31.66 -9.11 9.00
N GLN A 98 31.01 -10.26 8.82
CA GLN A 98 30.32 -10.98 9.88
C GLN A 98 31.21 -12.09 10.45
N PRO A 99 31.05 -12.45 11.74
CA PRO A 99 31.77 -13.57 12.31
C PRO A 99 31.32 -14.90 11.67
N GLU A 100 32.17 -15.92 11.80
CA GLU A 100 31.88 -17.26 11.27
C GLU A 100 30.54 -17.79 11.84
N GLY A 101 29.68 -18.32 10.98
CA GLY A 101 28.34 -18.80 11.33
C GLY A 101 27.23 -17.74 11.36
N ALA A 102 27.54 -16.44 11.46
CA ALA A 102 26.50 -15.39 11.52
C ALA A 102 25.68 -15.31 10.22
N ALA A 103 26.26 -15.60 9.06
CA ALA A 103 25.53 -15.63 7.79
C ALA A 103 24.35 -16.63 7.81
N GLN A 104 24.48 -17.76 8.51
CA GLN A 104 23.39 -18.75 8.64
C GLN A 104 22.25 -18.20 9.48
N HIS A 105 22.58 -17.52 10.59
CA HIS A 105 21.60 -16.85 11.45
C HIS A 105 20.85 -15.75 10.70
N LEU A 106 21.57 -14.86 10.02
CA LEU A 106 20.99 -13.79 9.21
C LEU A 106 20.09 -14.33 8.09
N THR A 107 20.48 -15.46 7.48
CA THR A 107 19.64 -16.15 6.48
C THR A 107 18.34 -16.65 7.09
N ALA A 108 18.39 -17.24 8.29
CA ALA A 108 17.20 -17.71 8.98
C ALA A 108 16.25 -16.56 9.37
N GLU A 109 16.79 -15.44 9.87
CA GLU A 109 16.01 -14.23 10.16
C GLU A 109 15.37 -13.66 8.89
N TRP A 110 16.13 -13.59 7.79
CA TRP A 110 15.61 -13.16 6.50
C TRP A 110 14.46 -14.05 6.01
N GLN A 111 14.58 -15.38 6.13
CA GLN A 111 13.52 -16.32 5.77
C GLN A 111 12.25 -16.08 6.59
N GLN A 112 12.40 -15.83 7.90
CA GLN A 112 11.26 -15.48 8.76
C GLN A 112 10.60 -14.18 8.30
N LEU A 113 11.38 -13.14 7.98
CA LEU A 113 10.84 -11.89 7.45
C LEU A 113 10.16 -12.06 6.10
N SER A 114 10.69 -12.91 5.22
CA SER A 114 10.06 -13.24 3.94
C SER A 114 8.70 -13.91 4.13
N GLN A 115 8.57 -14.83 5.09
CA GLN A 115 7.27 -15.45 5.42
C GLN A 115 6.27 -14.43 5.99
N LEU A 116 6.75 -13.54 6.87
CA LEU A 116 5.92 -12.45 7.40
C LEU A 116 5.47 -11.49 6.29
N PHE A 117 6.34 -11.20 5.32
CA PHE A 117 6.01 -10.41 4.14
C PHE A 117 4.90 -11.06 3.31
N GLU A 118 4.99 -12.35 3.01
CA GLU A 118 3.94 -13.08 2.28
C GLU A 118 2.61 -13.08 3.04
N ALA A 119 2.65 -13.26 4.36
CA ALA A 119 1.47 -13.19 5.21
C ALA A 119 0.80 -11.80 5.14
N LYS A 120 1.60 -10.72 5.24
CA LYS A 120 1.10 -9.33 5.13
C LYS A 120 0.55 -9.03 3.74
N ALA A 121 1.20 -9.49 2.68
CA ALA A 121 0.70 -9.35 1.32
C ALA A 121 -0.65 -10.05 1.14
N LYS A 122 -0.84 -11.22 1.76
CA LYS A 122 -2.11 -11.94 1.78
C LYS A 122 -3.19 -11.19 2.56
N GLU A 123 -2.87 -10.61 3.71
CA GLU A 123 -3.80 -9.77 4.49
C GLU A 123 -4.21 -8.51 3.69
N GLN A 124 -3.27 -7.88 2.99
CA GLN A 124 -3.55 -6.73 2.12
C GLN A 124 -4.48 -7.09 0.94
N SER A 125 -4.36 -8.31 0.41
CA SER A 125 -5.30 -8.85 -0.58
C SER A 125 -6.69 -9.14 0.01
N GLN A 126 -6.78 -9.58 1.27
CA GLN A 126 -8.07 -9.80 1.94
C GLN A 126 -8.79 -8.48 2.22
N LEU A 127 -8.05 -7.44 2.61
CA LEU A 127 -8.58 -6.09 2.76
C LEU A 127 -9.23 -5.58 1.45
N ALA A 128 -8.64 -5.90 0.30
CA ALA A 128 -9.24 -5.56 -0.99
C ALA A 128 -10.62 -6.22 -1.20
N GLN A 129 -10.85 -7.44 -0.70
CA GLN A 129 -12.15 -8.11 -0.77
C GLN A 129 -13.20 -7.42 0.11
N LEU A 130 -12.79 -6.82 1.24
CA LEU A 130 -13.70 -6.04 2.08
C LEU A 130 -14.22 -4.78 1.38
N PHE A 131 -13.50 -4.24 0.41
CA PHE A 131 -13.99 -3.13 -0.41
C PHE A 131 -15.20 -3.52 -1.26
N ASP A 132 -15.31 -4.78 -1.68
CA ASP A 132 -16.50 -5.26 -2.39
C ASP A 132 -17.71 -5.35 -1.45
N ASN A 133 -17.49 -5.77 -0.20
CA ASN A 133 -18.53 -5.77 0.84
C ASN A 133 -19.01 -4.35 1.15
N LEU A 134 -18.09 -3.40 1.32
CA LEU A 134 -18.40 -1.97 1.49
C LEU A 134 -19.14 -1.40 0.28
N ALA A 135 -18.74 -1.76 -0.94
CA ALA A 135 -19.44 -1.36 -2.15
C ALA A 135 -20.87 -1.96 -2.19
N GLY A 136 -21.05 -3.18 -1.68
CA GLY A 136 -22.34 -3.82 -1.44
C GLY A 136 -23.22 -3.04 -0.46
N LEU A 137 -22.68 -2.69 0.71
CA LEU A 137 -23.35 -1.86 1.71
C LEU A 137 -23.77 -0.51 1.12
N ARG A 138 -22.85 0.20 0.45
CA ARG A 138 -23.14 1.45 -0.26
C ARG A 138 -24.26 1.31 -1.30
N LYS A 139 -24.34 0.16 -1.99
CA LYS A 139 -25.44 -0.13 -2.93
C LYS A 139 -26.75 -0.42 -2.21
N ALA A 140 -26.74 -1.08 -1.05
CA ALA A 140 -27.94 -1.35 -0.25
C ALA A 140 -28.63 -0.04 0.18
N TRP A 141 -27.84 0.98 0.54
CA TRP A 141 -28.34 2.33 0.87
C TRP A 141 -29.05 3.05 -0.29
N LYS A 142 -29.03 2.52 -1.52
CA LYS A 142 -29.83 3.04 -2.64
C LYS A 142 -31.29 2.57 -2.61
N LYS A 143 -31.68 1.67 -1.70
CA LYS A 143 -33.03 1.09 -1.63
C LYS A 143 -33.83 1.68 -0.46
N PRO A 144 -34.71 2.68 -0.70
CA PRO A 144 -35.44 3.34 0.37
C PRO A 144 -36.39 2.42 1.15
N ARG A 145 -36.83 1.32 0.53
CA ARG A 145 -37.78 0.37 1.13
C ARG A 145 -37.25 -0.34 2.38
N GLU A 146 -35.95 -0.62 2.43
CA GLU A 146 -35.33 -1.28 3.59
C GLU A 146 -35.28 -0.29 4.77
N ILE A 147 -34.89 0.96 4.49
CA ILE A 147 -34.89 2.06 5.46
C ILE A 147 -36.30 2.38 5.94
N GLU A 148 -37.30 2.33 5.07
CA GLU A 148 -38.70 2.58 5.43
C GLU A 148 -39.21 1.59 6.50
N ARG A 149 -38.73 0.34 6.50
CA ARG A 149 -39.09 -0.65 7.54
C ARG A 149 -38.51 -0.26 8.90
N ILE A 150 -37.24 0.12 8.94
CA ILE A 150 -36.59 0.62 10.16
C ILE A 150 -37.32 1.86 10.66
N MET A 151 -37.65 2.79 9.75
CA MET A 151 -38.38 4.01 10.07
C MET A 151 -39.79 3.76 10.57
N THR A 152 -40.49 2.78 10.01
CA THR A 152 -41.79 2.37 10.51
C THR A 152 -41.67 1.85 11.94
N SER A 153 -40.62 1.09 12.25
CA SER A 153 -40.34 0.63 13.62
C SER A 153 -40.06 1.79 14.57
N VAL A 154 -39.17 2.72 14.19
CA VAL A 154 -38.84 3.93 14.98
C VAL A 154 -40.08 4.78 15.24
N LEU A 155 -40.94 4.95 14.23
CA LEU A 155 -42.18 5.71 14.37
C LEU A 155 -43.24 4.98 15.21
N ALA A 156 -43.25 3.64 15.21
CA ALA A 156 -44.19 2.85 16.00
C ALA A 156 -43.82 2.80 17.49
N THR A 157 -42.53 2.82 17.83
CA THR A 157 -42.06 2.84 19.22
C THR A 157 -42.02 4.23 19.82
N ASN A 158 -42.10 5.28 19.00
CA ASN A 158 -41.99 6.65 19.45
C ASN A 158 -43.36 7.27 19.76
N THR A 159 -43.56 7.66 21.02
CA THR A 159 -44.70 8.51 21.41
C THR A 159 -44.48 9.92 20.88
N LEU A 160 -45.16 10.26 19.78
CA LEU A 160 -45.11 11.60 19.22
C LEU A 160 -45.76 12.61 20.18
N GLN A 161 -45.30 13.86 20.13
CA GLN A 161 -45.88 14.95 20.92
C GLN A 161 -47.37 15.15 20.56
N PRO A 162 -48.21 15.59 21.50
CA PRO A 162 -49.61 15.90 21.22
C PRO A 162 -49.76 16.89 20.06
N GLY A 163 -50.57 16.55 19.06
CA GLY A 163 -50.70 17.32 17.82
C GLY A 163 -49.82 16.82 16.66
N ALA A 164 -48.98 15.79 16.88
CA ALA A 164 -48.28 15.06 15.85
C ALA A 164 -48.72 13.60 15.80
N TYR A 165 -48.98 13.07 14.61
CA TYR A 165 -49.43 11.68 14.44
C TYR A 165 -48.99 11.10 13.08
N VAL A 166 -48.89 9.77 13.01
CA VAL A 166 -48.50 9.05 11.79
C VAL A 166 -49.75 8.52 11.09
N VAL A 167 -49.89 8.83 9.80
CA VAL A 167 -51.04 8.41 8.98
C VAL A 167 -50.58 7.67 7.75
N VAL A 168 -51.27 6.58 7.41
CA VAL A 168 -51.22 6.00 6.06
C VAL A 168 -52.26 6.72 5.22
N VAL A 169 -51.79 7.42 4.19
CA VAL A 169 -52.68 8.21 3.32
C VAL A 169 -53.54 7.26 2.50
N ASP A 170 -54.85 7.47 2.51
CA ASP A 170 -55.82 6.69 1.76
C ASP A 170 -56.62 7.59 0.80
N ARG A 171 -57.64 7.02 0.16
CA ARG A 171 -58.48 7.79 -0.78
C ARG A 171 -59.40 8.81 -0.09
N HIS A 172 -59.61 8.71 1.21
CA HIS A 172 -60.53 9.57 1.95
C HIS A 172 -59.79 10.75 2.58
N ASN A 173 -58.60 10.52 3.15
CA ASN A 173 -57.85 11.52 3.90
C ASN A 173 -56.88 12.36 3.05
N TYR A 174 -56.47 11.92 1.84
CA TYR A 174 -55.46 12.66 1.08
C TYR A 174 -55.90 14.10 0.73
N ASN A 175 -57.19 14.31 0.44
CA ASN A 175 -57.75 15.64 0.18
C ASN A 175 -57.82 16.48 1.47
N GLN A 176 -58.21 15.87 2.60
CA GLN A 176 -58.27 16.54 3.89
C GLN A 176 -56.89 17.05 4.33
N LEU A 177 -55.83 16.28 4.01
CA LEU A 177 -54.44 16.64 4.30
C LEU A 177 -53.82 17.57 3.25
N GLY A 178 -54.55 17.98 2.21
CA GLY A 178 -54.00 18.81 1.12
C GLY A 178 -52.89 18.12 0.32
N LEU A 179 -52.91 16.78 0.25
CA LEU A 179 -51.92 15.97 -0.44
C LEU A 179 -52.37 15.65 -1.87
N LYS A 180 -51.41 15.30 -2.73
CA LYS A 180 -51.70 14.83 -4.09
C LYS A 180 -52.12 13.35 -4.06
N ARG A 181 -52.91 12.92 -5.04
CA ARG A 181 -53.32 11.51 -5.19
C ARG A 181 -52.14 10.51 -5.25
N ALA A 182 -50.97 10.95 -5.69
CA ALA A 182 -49.74 10.13 -5.69
C ALA A 182 -49.23 9.78 -4.28
N ALA A 183 -49.70 10.49 -3.23
CA ALA A 183 -49.37 10.18 -1.84
C ALA A 183 -50.23 9.05 -1.27
N VAL A 184 -51.30 8.61 -1.94
CA VAL A 184 -52.15 7.51 -1.47
C VAL A 184 -51.31 6.23 -1.35
N GLY A 185 -51.33 5.61 -0.17
CA GLY A 185 -50.52 4.47 0.23
C GLY A 185 -49.21 4.85 0.94
N SER A 186 -48.81 6.12 0.93
CA SER A 186 -47.60 6.58 1.64
C SER A 186 -47.88 6.88 3.10
N ARG A 187 -46.87 6.67 3.95
CA ARG A 187 -46.89 7.13 5.35
C ARG A 187 -46.48 8.60 5.43
N GLN A 188 -47.21 9.37 6.24
CA GLN A 188 -46.94 10.78 6.51
C GLN A 188 -46.92 11.00 8.02
N VAL A 189 -46.01 11.86 8.48
CA VAL A 189 -46.12 12.48 9.81
C VAL A 189 -46.89 13.78 9.61
N VAL A 190 -48.04 13.90 10.27
CA VAL A 190 -48.95 15.03 10.18
C VAL A 190 -48.87 15.83 11.47
N PHE A 191 -48.81 17.15 11.34
CA PHE A 191 -48.76 18.11 12.44
C PHE A 191 -49.96 19.05 12.37
N GLU A 192 -50.65 19.23 13.49
CA GLU A 192 -51.67 20.25 13.66
C GLU A 192 -50.99 21.60 13.95
N CYS A 193 -50.99 22.51 12.98
CA CYS A 193 -50.32 23.80 13.12
C CYS A 193 -50.96 24.71 14.19
N SER A 194 -52.18 24.40 14.63
CA SER A 194 -52.84 25.07 15.76
C SER A 194 -52.28 24.65 17.12
N ARG A 195 -51.63 23.49 17.20
CA ARG A 195 -51.11 22.91 18.45
C ARG A 195 -49.59 22.95 18.55
N LEU A 196 -48.91 22.81 17.42
CA LEU A 196 -47.45 22.78 17.36
C LEU A 196 -46.94 23.92 16.48
N VAL A 197 -46.10 24.77 17.06
CA VAL A 197 -45.39 25.80 16.28
C VAL A 197 -44.32 25.16 15.40
N ARG A 198 -43.83 25.88 14.38
CA ARG A 198 -42.92 25.29 13.39
C ARG A 198 -41.61 24.77 13.98
N SER A 199 -41.07 25.42 15.02
CA SER A 199 -39.88 24.92 15.72
C SER A 199 -40.15 23.56 16.37
N GLU A 200 -41.26 23.41 17.10
CA GLU A 200 -41.66 22.14 17.73
C GLU A 200 -41.88 21.04 16.68
N GLN A 201 -42.45 21.37 15.51
CA GLN A 201 -42.57 20.43 14.39
C GLN A 201 -41.20 19.96 13.91
N MET A 202 -40.23 20.87 13.80
CA MET A 202 -38.84 20.54 13.43
C MET A 202 -38.16 19.71 14.52
N ASP A 203 -38.41 19.99 15.80
CA ASP A 203 -37.87 19.24 16.93
C ASP A 203 -38.39 17.79 16.96
N VAL A 204 -39.69 17.59 16.68
CA VAL A 204 -40.27 16.24 16.57
C VAL A 204 -39.62 15.45 15.44
N VAL A 205 -39.41 16.07 14.27
CA VAL A 205 -38.74 15.41 13.14
C VAL A 205 -37.26 15.15 13.45
N SER A 206 -36.57 16.10 14.07
CA SER A 206 -35.17 15.96 14.48
C SER A 206 -35.02 14.80 15.46
N GLY A 207 -35.89 14.70 16.47
CA GLY A 207 -35.88 13.58 17.41
C GLY A 207 -36.19 12.23 16.75
N VAL A 208 -36.91 12.18 15.62
CA VAL A 208 -37.05 10.95 14.82
C VAL A 208 -35.74 10.64 14.08
N CYS A 209 -35.08 11.66 13.52
CA CYS A 209 -33.78 11.53 12.85
C CYS A 209 -32.69 11.06 13.82
N ASP A 210 -32.65 11.58 15.05
CA ASP A 210 -31.66 11.22 16.07
C ASP A 210 -31.81 9.75 16.51
N ARG A 211 -33.04 9.28 16.65
CA ARG A 211 -33.31 7.86 16.94
C ARG A 211 -32.86 6.96 15.80
N PHE A 212 -33.12 7.35 14.56
CA PHE A 212 -32.58 6.64 13.40
C PHE A 212 -31.04 6.68 13.39
N ALA A 213 -30.45 7.84 13.67
CA ALA A 213 -29.00 8.04 13.74
C ALA A 213 -28.36 7.14 14.79
N SER A 214 -28.99 6.94 15.95
CA SER A 214 -28.53 6.02 16.99
C SER A 214 -28.47 4.57 16.50
N VAL A 215 -29.54 4.08 15.84
CA VAL A 215 -29.57 2.73 15.24
C VAL A 215 -28.51 2.59 14.15
N PHE A 216 -28.36 3.62 13.31
CA PHE A 216 -27.33 3.66 12.28
C PHE A 216 -25.93 3.61 12.88
N ALA A 217 -25.65 4.44 13.89
CA ALA A 217 -24.33 4.57 14.50
C ALA A 217 -23.85 3.24 15.10
N GLN A 218 -24.72 2.50 15.78
CA GLN A 218 -24.38 1.17 16.32
C GLN A 218 -23.94 0.20 15.20
N ASN A 219 -24.68 0.17 14.09
CA ASN A 219 -24.33 -0.68 12.95
C ASN A 219 -23.05 -0.20 12.25
N ALA A 220 -22.92 1.12 12.04
CA ALA A 220 -21.76 1.72 11.42
C ALA A 220 -20.49 1.48 12.23
N GLN A 221 -20.53 1.65 13.56
CA GLN A 221 -19.41 1.39 14.46
C GLN A 221 -18.95 -0.06 14.39
N HIS A 222 -19.88 -1.02 14.35
CA HIS A 222 -19.53 -2.43 14.17
C HIS A 222 -18.79 -2.69 12.85
N ASN A 223 -19.29 -2.13 11.75
CA ASN A 223 -18.65 -2.26 10.44
C ASN A 223 -17.28 -1.56 10.41
N LEU A 224 -17.17 -0.36 10.99
CA LEU A 224 -15.91 0.38 11.10
C LEU A 224 -14.88 -0.39 11.92
N ALA A 225 -15.26 -0.96 13.07
CA ALA A 225 -14.38 -1.76 13.90
C ALA A 225 -13.86 -2.99 13.14
N GLN A 226 -14.70 -3.65 12.35
CA GLN A 226 -14.29 -4.77 11.51
C GLN A 226 -13.27 -4.35 10.44
N ILE A 227 -13.52 -3.23 9.74
CA ILE A 227 -12.63 -2.73 8.69
C ILE A 227 -11.31 -2.27 9.30
N ASP A 228 -11.36 -1.51 10.39
CA ASP A 228 -10.19 -1.01 11.10
C ASP A 228 -9.33 -2.15 11.65
N GLY A 229 -9.95 -3.18 12.24
CA GLY A 229 -9.23 -4.38 12.66
C GLY A 229 -8.50 -5.08 11.52
N GLN A 230 -9.10 -5.10 10.32
CA GLN A 230 -8.49 -5.70 9.13
C GLN A 230 -7.37 -4.82 8.53
N ILE A 231 -7.51 -3.50 8.61
CA ILE A 231 -6.43 -2.56 8.27
C ILE A 231 -5.25 -2.75 9.22
N ARG A 232 -5.48 -2.76 10.54
CA ARG A 232 -4.42 -2.98 11.54
C ARG A 232 -3.69 -4.31 11.33
N LEU A 233 -4.43 -5.37 11.00
CA LEU A 233 -3.80 -6.64 10.63
C LEU A 233 -2.93 -6.47 9.38
N ALA A 234 -3.41 -5.85 8.32
CA ALA A 234 -2.64 -5.69 7.08
C ALA A 234 -1.44 -4.71 7.17
N GLN A 235 -1.30 -3.94 8.25
CA GLN A 235 -0.26 -2.93 8.39
C GLN A 235 1.17 -3.52 8.35
N PRO A 236 2.05 -3.00 7.49
CA PRO A 236 3.41 -3.51 7.33
C PRO A 236 4.44 -2.88 8.28
N ILE A 237 4.04 -1.97 9.18
CA ILE A 237 4.96 -1.16 10.01
C ILE A 237 5.90 -2.03 10.86
N SER A 238 5.35 -3.06 11.51
CA SER A 238 6.16 -3.97 12.33
C SER A 238 7.17 -4.76 11.51
N LEU A 239 6.83 -5.12 10.27
CA LEU A 239 7.70 -5.81 9.33
C LEU A 239 8.82 -4.87 8.84
N ALA A 240 8.47 -3.63 8.47
CA ALA A 240 9.43 -2.60 8.08
C ALA A 240 10.49 -2.38 9.17
N ARG A 241 10.05 -2.26 10.43
CA ARG A 241 10.95 -2.08 11.58
C ARG A 241 11.92 -3.25 11.76
N LYS A 242 11.43 -4.49 11.68
CA LYS A 242 12.28 -5.68 11.79
C LYS A 242 13.26 -5.82 10.62
N LEU A 243 12.82 -5.48 9.40
CA LEU A 243 13.69 -5.49 8.23
C LEU A 243 14.80 -4.44 8.36
N LYS A 244 14.45 -3.24 8.84
CA LYS A 244 15.44 -2.20 9.14
C LYS A 244 16.44 -2.67 10.19
N GLN A 245 15.98 -3.33 11.27
CA GLN A 245 16.89 -3.91 12.28
C GLN A 245 17.86 -4.93 11.67
N LEU A 246 17.37 -5.84 10.81
CA LEU A 246 18.24 -6.79 10.11
C LEU A 246 19.22 -6.08 9.17
N GLN A 247 18.77 -5.08 8.44
CA GLN A 247 19.64 -4.26 7.58
C GLN A 247 20.73 -3.56 8.39
N ASP A 248 20.37 -3.01 9.56
CA ASP A 248 21.30 -2.31 10.42
C ASP A 248 22.37 -3.26 10.99
N GLN A 249 22.01 -4.51 11.32
CA GLN A 249 22.96 -5.54 11.74
C GLN A 249 23.98 -5.91 10.65
N ILE A 250 23.57 -5.85 9.38
CA ILE A 250 24.43 -6.17 8.23
C ILE A 250 25.34 -4.99 7.86
N MET A 251 24.85 -3.75 7.99
CA MET A 251 25.51 -2.56 7.45
C MET A 251 26.27 -1.74 8.50
N TYR A 252 25.82 -1.67 9.75
CA TYR A 252 26.39 -0.79 10.77
C TYR A 252 27.22 -1.56 11.83
N PRO A 253 28.38 -1.03 12.28
CA PRO A 253 29.14 -1.61 13.37
C PRO A 253 28.40 -1.48 14.70
N ALA A 254 28.36 -2.57 15.48
CA ALA A 254 27.82 -2.54 16.84
C ALA A 254 28.55 -1.52 17.74
N ASP A 255 29.84 -1.29 17.48
CA ASP A 255 30.68 -0.36 18.24
C ASP A 255 30.43 1.12 17.90
N GLN A 256 29.72 1.40 16.80
CA GLN A 256 29.26 2.75 16.43
C GLN A 256 27.79 2.99 16.75
N ALA A 257 27.12 2.03 17.39
CA ALA A 257 25.87 2.34 18.07
C ALA A 257 26.22 3.39 19.14
N MET A 258 26.05 4.67 18.77
CA MET A 258 26.08 5.80 19.70
C MET A 258 25.34 5.32 20.94
N PRO A 259 25.97 5.37 22.14
CA PRO A 259 25.36 4.87 23.36
C PRO A 259 23.97 5.46 23.36
N SER A 260 22.97 4.59 23.18
CA SER A 260 21.58 5.01 23.12
C SER A 260 21.43 5.77 24.42
N THR A 261 21.35 7.10 24.33
CA THR A 261 20.91 7.95 25.41
C THR A 261 19.47 7.51 25.57
N ALA A 262 19.30 6.38 26.25
CA ALA A 262 18.06 6.00 26.87
C ALA A 262 17.59 7.30 27.50
N PRO A 263 16.36 7.76 27.20
CA PRO A 263 15.83 8.93 27.87
C PRO A 263 16.09 8.68 29.34
N VAL A 264 16.96 9.50 29.94
CA VAL A 264 17.10 9.56 31.37
C VAL A 264 15.67 9.89 31.77
N VAL A 265 14.97 8.87 32.27
CA VAL A 265 13.72 9.05 32.96
C VAL A 265 14.17 9.86 34.16
N ASP A 266 14.10 11.17 33.99
CA ASP A 266 14.23 12.15 35.04
C ASP A 266 13.00 11.87 35.90
N ASP A 267 13.16 10.94 36.85
CA ASP A 267 12.29 10.76 38.01
C ASP A 267 12.43 12.03 38.86
N GLY A 268 11.99 13.16 38.28
CA GLY A 268 11.71 14.40 38.98
C GLY A 268 10.49 14.16 39.84
N GLU A 269 10.70 13.49 40.97
CA GLU A 269 10.02 13.80 42.20
C GLU A 269 10.25 15.29 42.48
N ASP A 270 9.29 16.14 42.14
CA ASP A 270 9.14 17.48 42.73
C ASP A 270 7.66 17.89 42.62
N ASP A 271 6.97 17.63 43.73
CA ASP A 271 6.10 18.55 44.45
C ASP A 271 4.93 19.25 43.74
N GLU A 272 3.73 18.84 44.19
CA GLU A 272 2.68 19.70 44.75
C GLU A 272 2.78 21.20 44.44
N ASP A 273 1.80 21.73 43.70
CA ASP A 273 1.03 22.87 44.18
C ASP A 273 -0.31 23.00 43.42
N GLU A 274 -1.35 23.08 44.24
CA GLU A 274 -2.70 23.52 43.93
C GLU A 274 -2.68 24.96 43.37
N ASP A 275 -3.56 25.28 42.43
CA ASP A 275 -4.59 26.31 42.61
C ASP A 275 -5.17 26.83 41.29
N ASP A 276 -6.45 27.14 41.41
CA ASP A 276 -7.37 27.78 40.50
C ASP A 276 -6.79 29.02 39.78
N ASP A 277 -7.19 29.24 38.52
CA ASP A 277 -8.09 30.36 38.23
C ASP A 277 -8.39 30.54 36.73
N ASP A 278 -9.58 31.09 36.55
CA ASP A 278 -10.31 31.47 35.35
C ASP A 278 -9.53 32.25 34.26
N ASN A 279 -10.23 32.34 33.12
CA ASN A 279 -10.30 33.53 32.26
C ASN A 279 -9.31 33.58 31.07
N ILE A 280 -9.83 33.47 29.85
CA ILE A 280 -9.91 34.61 28.90
C ILE A 280 -10.77 34.22 27.70
N SER A 281 -11.78 35.07 27.49
CA SER A 281 -12.64 35.11 26.33
C SER A 281 -11.95 35.75 25.10
N SER A 282 -12.34 35.29 23.92
CA SER A 282 -12.57 36.06 22.66
C SER A 282 -11.54 37.06 22.14
N LEU A 283 -11.09 36.90 20.90
CA LEU A 283 -11.08 37.92 19.82
C LEU A 283 -10.59 37.27 18.50
N HIS A 284 -11.39 37.15 17.43
CA HIS A 284 -11.70 38.12 16.36
C HIS A 284 -10.55 38.48 15.39
N GLY A 285 -10.85 38.37 14.08
CA GLY A 285 -10.04 38.80 12.92
C GLY A 285 -9.88 37.65 11.91
N ASP A 286 -10.68 37.45 10.87
CA ASP A 286 -11.22 38.30 9.79
C ASP A 286 -10.22 38.66 8.66
N ILE A 287 -10.66 38.34 7.43
CA ILE A 287 -10.28 38.81 6.09
C ILE A 287 -8.90 38.47 5.49
N GLY A 288 -8.92 37.76 4.35
CA GLY A 288 -7.81 37.72 3.38
C GLY A 288 -8.09 36.93 2.10
N GLN A 289 -8.83 37.53 1.16
CA GLN A 289 -9.05 37.04 -0.21
C GLN A 289 -7.77 37.06 -1.07
N SER A 290 -7.67 36.14 -2.04
CA SER A 290 -7.00 36.17 -3.37
C SER A 290 -6.43 34.76 -3.65
N GLY A 291 -6.57 34.07 -4.77
CA GLY A 291 -7.02 34.38 -6.12
C GLY A 291 -6.38 33.33 -7.06
N LEU A 292 -6.97 33.16 -8.25
CA LEU A 292 -6.43 32.50 -9.45
C LEU A 292 -6.63 30.98 -9.62
N ARG A 293 -7.76 30.68 -10.30
CA ARG A 293 -7.92 29.58 -11.26
C ARG A 293 -7.02 29.79 -12.50
N PRO A 294 -6.60 28.71 -13.16
CA PRO A 294 -6.47 28.68 -14.61
C PRO A 294 -7.57 27.80 -15.23
N THR A 295 -8.39 28.45 -16.06
CA THR A 295 -9.14 27.84 -17.17
C THR A 295 -8.18 27.25 -18.19
N ILE A 296 -8.37 25.99 -18.59
CA ILE A 296 -7.81 25.47 -19.83
C ILE A 296 -8.95 24.87 -20.66
N ASP A 297 -8.95 25.32 -21.90
CA ASP A 297 -9.93 25.13 -22.95
C ASP A 297 -10.18 23.68 -23.36
N ALA A 298 -11.41 23.48 -23.83
CA ALA A 298 -11.85 22.35 -24.60
C ALA A 298 -11.19 22.35 -25.99
N SER A 299 -10.74 21.17 -26.45
CA SER A 299 -10.57 20.91 -27.87
C SER A 299 -11.13 19.53 -28.20
N ALA A 300 -11.88 19.51 -29.30
CA ALA A 300 -12.78 18.45 -29.73
C ALA A 300 -12.16 17.55 -30.82
N ALA A 301 -12.86 16.43 -31.07
CA ALA A 301 -12.84 15.51 -32.22
C ALA A 301 -12.05 14.19 -32.03
N PRO A 302 -12.36 13.11 -32.78
CA PRO A 302 -13.64 12.64 -33.34
C PRO A 302 -13.94 11.15 -32.97
N PRO A 303 -15.10 10.57 -33.36
CA PRO A 303 -15.54 9.25 -32.90
C PRO A 303 -15.04 8.12 -33.80
N HIS A 304 -14.70 6.97 -33.21
CA HIS A 304 -14.46 5.72 -33.93
C HIS A 304 -15.33 4.57 -33.37
N PRO A 305 -15.63 3.56 -34.22
CA PRO A 305 -16.91 2.87 -34.23
C PRO A 305 -16.94 1.57 -33.40
N HIS A 306 -18.17 1.17 -33.08
CA HIS A 306 -18.56 -0.07 -32.44
C HIS A 306 -18.09 -1.35 -33.17
N PRO A 307 -17.70 -2.41 -32.44
CA PRO A 307 -17.66 -3.76 -32.99
C PRO A 307 -19.04 -4.46 -32.94
N PRO A 308 -19.32 -5.40 -33.86
CA PRO A 308 -20.61 -6.07 -34.00
C PRO A 308 -20.83 -7.20 -32.97
N PRO A 309 -22.08 -7.65 -32.77
CA PRO A 309 -22.41 -8.70 -31.79
C PRO A 309 -22.14 -10.10 -32.36
N PRO A 310 -21.73 -11.08 -31.54
CA PRO A 310 -21.62 -12.45 -32.01
C PRO A 310 -22.98 -13.14 -32.05
N GLN A 311 -23.19 -13.85 -33.16
CA GLN A 311 -24.34 -14.68 -33.47
C GLN A 311 -24.43 -15.88 -32.52
N ARG A 312 -25.66 -16.21 -32.09
CA ARG A 312 -26.05 -17.49 -31.49
C ARG A 312 -26.28 -18.52 -32.60
N PHE A 313 -25.95 -19.79 -32.35
CA PHE A 313 -26.70 -21.05 -32.61
C PHE A 313 -25.78 -22.27 -32.26
N PRO A 314 -26.25 -23.53 -32.15
CA PRO A 314 -26.88 -24.09 -30.96
C PRO A 314 -26.11 -25.31 -30.35
N GLN A 315 -26.61 -25.75 -29.19
CA GLN A 315 -26.25 -26.96 -28.43
C GLN A 315 -26.14 -28.26 -29.26
N GLN A 316 -25.16 -29.13 -28.96
CA GLN A 316 -25.38 -30.45 -28.32
C GLN A 316 -24.08 -31.27 -28.14
N GLN A 317 -24.04 -32.02 -27.02
CA GLN A 317 -23.16 -33.15 -26.67
C GLN A 317 -21.68 -32.91 -26.32
N GLN A 318 -21.40 -32.77 -25.01
CA GLN A 318 -20.52 -33.71 -24.27
C GLN A 318 -20.63 -33.49 -22.75
N GLN A 319 -21.56 -34.19 -22.11
CA GLN A 319 -21.60 -34.39 -20.65
C GLN A 319 -20.80 -35.66 -20.32
N GLN A 320 -19.47 -35.54 -20.15
CA GLN A 320 -18.65 -36.47 -19.35
C GLN A 320 -17.19 -35.99 -19.25
N GLN A 321 -16.93 -34.76 -18.77
CA GLN A 321 -15.54 -34.36 -18.44
C GLN A 321 -15.38 -33.22 -17.42
N GLN A 322 -16.35 -33.01 -16.51
CA GLN A 322 -16.20 -32.07 -15.38
C GLN A 322 -16.12 -32.83 -14.05
N GLN A 323 -15.05 -33.60 -13.84
CA GLN A 323 -14.61 -33.93 -12.47
C GLN A 323 -13.12 -34.29 -12.31
N ARG A 324 -12.24 -33.87 -13.25
CA ARG A 324 -10.78 -34.05 -13.13
C ARG A 324 -9.94 -32.89 -13.70
N GLN A 325 -10.28 -31.64 -13.39
CA GLN A 325 -9.39 -30.48 -13.67
C GLN A 325 -9.49 -29.38 -12.59
N ILE A 326 -9.20 -29.73 -11.33
CA ILE A 326 -8.67 -28.77 -10.34
C ILE A 326 -7.57 -29.50 -9.59
N SER A 327 -6.42 -29.70 -10.22
CA SER A 327 -5.11 -29.96 -9.62
C SER A 327 -4.12 -30.28 -10.75
N ALA A 328 -2.98 -29.59 -10.71
CA ALA A 328 -1.77 -29.77 -11.51
C ALA A 328 -1.62 -28.98 -12.83
N SER A 329 -0.42 -28.40 -12.94
CA SER A 329 0.23 -27.72 -14.05
C SER A 329 -0.10 -26.22 -14.19
N GLY A 330 0.81 -25.26 -14.00
CA GLY A 330 2.26 -25.30 -14.09
C GLY A 330 2.71 -24.38 -15.22
N MET A 331 3.07 -23.13 -14.89
CA MET A 331 4.03 -22.33 -15.66
C MET A 331 4.83 -21.46 -14.68
N VAL A 332 5.84 -22.10 -14.09
CA VAL A 332 7.07 -21.44 -13.67
C VAL A 332 8.05 -21.70 -14.81
N ARG A 333 8.30 -20.69 -15.65
CA ARG A 333 9.53 -20.40 -16.40
C ARG A 333 9.25 -19.33 -17.45
N ASP A 334 10.27 -18.47 -17.62
CA ASP A 334 10.44 -17.45 -18.65
C ASP A 334 9.78 -16.08 -18.42
N ILE A 335 10.27 -15.38 -17.40
CA ILE A 335 10.48 -13.93 -17.45
C ILE A 335 11.98 -13.67 -17.22
N LEU A 336 12.74 -13.47 -18.29
CA LEU A 336 14.06 -12.83 -18.28
C LEU A 336 13.88 -11.29 -18.30
N PRO A 337 14.96 -10.51 -18.16
CA PRO A 337 15.70 -10.19 -16.96
C PRO A 337 15.39 -8.74 -16.56
N PHE A 338 14.83 -8.50 -15.38
CA PHE A 338 14.89 -7.16 -14.81
C PHE A 338 16.34 -6.89 -14.43
N ARG A 339 17.06 -6.18 -15.31
CA ARG A 339 18.33 -5.56 -14.96
C ARG A 339 18.01 -4.43 -13.99
N LEU A 340 17.87 -4.77 -12.71
CA LEU A 340 17.87 -3.82 -11.60
C LEU A 340 19.27 -3.21 -11.57
N SER A 341 19.50 -2.16 -12.37
CA SER A 341 20.59 -1.22 -12.09
C SER A 341 20.25 -0.56 -10.76
N ILE A 342 20.79 -1.12 -9.68
CA ILE A 342 20.75 -0.59 -8.33
C ILE A 342 21.56 0.71 -8.37
N ALA A 343 20.90 1.84 -8.65
CA ALA A 343 21.47 3.14 -8.35
C ALA A 343 21.51 3.25 -6.82
N THR A 344 22.70 3.03 -6.26
CA THR A 344 23.04 3.05 -4.83
C THR A 344 23.02 4.47 -4.26
N ASN A 345 21.92 5.18 -4.41
CA ASN A 345 21.66 6.32 -3.55
C ASN A 345 20.85 5.79 -2.37
N ALA A 346 21.56 5.49 -1.28
CA ALA A 346 21.01 5.10 0.01
C ALA A 346 20.18 6.26 0.59
N THR A 347 19.01 6.48 0.01
CA THR A 347 17.99 7.39 0.55
C THR A 347 17.46 6.68 1.78
N SER A 348 17.91 7.11 2.95
CA SER A 348 17.48 6.63 4.26
C SER A 348 15.97 6.40 4.26
N LEU A 349 15.55 5.14 4.39
CA LEU A 349 14.16 4.70 4.49
C LEU A 349 13.52 5.33 5.75
N ARG A 350 13.02 6.55 5.60
CA ARG A 350 12.08 7.14 6.56
C ARG A 350 10.71 6.63 6.18
N TYR A 351 10.28 5.57 6.85
CA TYR A 351 8.87 5.22 6.92
C TYR A 351 8.19 6.29 7.78
N PRO A 352 7.30 7.13 7.24
CA PRO A 352 6.75 8.31 7.94
C PRO A 352 5.70 7.97 9.02
N TYR A 353 5.85 6.86 9.73
CA TYR A 353 4.78 6.22 10.54
C TYR A 353 4.90 6.41 12.06
N GLU A 354 5.57 7.47 12.53
CA GLU A 354 5.66 7.73 13.98
C GLU A 354 4.50 8.59 14.54
N GLU A 355 3.61 9.11 13.69
CA GLU A 355 2.43 9.86 14.15
C GLU A 355 1.24 8.93 14.42
N GLU A 356 0.58 9.13 15.56
CA GLU A 356 -0.60 8.40 16.02
C GLU A 356 -1.64 8.26 14.90
N GLU A 357 -1.83 7.03 14.43
CA GLU A 357 -2.84 6.75 13.41
C GLU A 357 -4.23 6.94 14.00
N GLU A 358 -4.86 8.07 13.67
CA GLU A 358 -6.31 8.20 13.74
C GLU A 358 -6.94 7.12 12.84
N GLY A 359 -7.24 5.96 13.44
CA GLY A 359 -7.91 4.86 12.77
C GLY A 359 -9.29 5.27 12.25
N LEU A 360 -9.87 4.44 11.36
CA LEU A 360 -11.21 4.69 10.80
C LEU A 360 -12.31 4.77 11.89
N GLN A 361 -12.01 4.26 13.09
CA GLN A 361 -12.87 4.35 14.26
C GLN A 361 -13.16 5.80 14.70
N HIS A 362 -12.29 6.76 14.34
CA HIS A 362 -12.45 8.17 14.67
C HIS A 362 -13.26 8.96 13.63
N MET A 363 -13.74 8.31 12.56
CA MET A 363 -14.62 8.98 11.60
C MET A 363 -15.89 9.48 12.27
N ALA A 364 -16.16 10.77 12.14
CA ALA A 364 -17.35 11.40 12.69
C ALA A 364 -18.62 10.72 12.18
N MET A 365 -19.53 10.38 13.09
CA MET A 365 -20.84 9.86 12.73
C MET A 365 -21.64 10.94 12.00
N PRO A 366 -22.35 10.60 10.90
CA PRO A 366 -23.09 11.58 10.15
C PRO A 366 -24.34 12.03 10.90
N SER A 367 -24.64 13.33 10.85
CA SER A 367 -25.93 13.83 11.31
C SER A 367 -27.01 13.52 10.27
N PHE A 368 -28.12 12.93 10.72
CA PHE A 368 -29.31 12.70 9.89
C PHE A 368 -30.34 13.81 10.01
N VAL A 369 -30.15 14.75 10.94
CA VAL A 369 -31.02 15.93 11.07
C VAL A 369 -30.90 16.77 9.81
N PRO A 370 -32.01 17.12 9.14
CA PRO A 370 -31.96 17.96 7.95
C PRO A 370 -31.34 19.32 8.25
N THR A 371 -30.52 19.78 7.32
CA THR A 371 -29.94 21.12 7.38
C THR A 371 -31.01 22.21 7.22
N PRO A 372 -30.79 23.45 7.69
CA PRO A 372 -31.78 24.53 7.65
C PRO A 372 -32.48 24.73 6.29
N TRP A 373 -31.75 24.56 5.19
CA TRP A 373 -32.25 24.72 3.82
C TRP A 373 -33.05 23.52 3.27
N GLU A 374 -32.99 22.35 3.91
CA GLU A 374 -33.74 21.16 3.49
C GLU A 374 -35.16 21.09 4.08
N TRP A 375 -35.41 21.83 5.16
CA TRP A 375 -36.72 21.84 5.85
C TRP A 375 -37.90 22.26 4.98
N PRO A 376 -37.81 23.26 4.09
CA PRO A 376 -38.91 23.62 3.20
C PRO A 376 -39.32 22.47 2.25
N ASP A 377 -38.38 21.61 1.86
CA ASP A 377 -38.64 20.48 0.98
C ASP A 377 -39.25 19.28 1.71
N LEU A 378 -38.87 19.09 2.97
CA LEU A 378 -39.33 17.98 3.82
C LEU A 378 -40.63 18.30 4.57
N LEU A 379 -40.70 19.45 5.25
CA LEU A 379 -41.81 19.88 6.10
C LEU A 379 -42.69 20.90 5.37
N LYS A 380 -43.73 20.40 4.71
CA LYS A 380 -44.62 21.18 3.86
C LYS A 380 -45.91 21.52 4.59
N VAL A 381 -46.19 22.81 4.72
CA VAL A 381 -47.49 23.33 5.16
C VAL A 381 -48.51 23.06 4.05
N ARG A 382 -49.67 22.54 4.43
CA ARG A 382 -50.75 22.12 3.54
C ARG A 382 -52.04 22.79 3.97
N ARG A 383 -52.84 23.14 2.96
CA ARG A 383 -54.24 23.53 3.15
C ARG A 383 -55.13 22.37 2.71
N PRO A 384 -56.14 21.99 3.51
CA PRO A 384 -57.14 21.02 3.09
C PRO A 384 -57.69 21.39 1.72
N TYR A 385 -57.80 20.40 0.82
CA TYR A 385 -58.42 20.62 -0.47
C TYR A 385 -59.93 20.63 -0.25
N TYR A 386 -60.52 21.81 -0.09
CA TYR A 386 -61.96 21.95 -0.20
C TYR A 386 -62.34 21.65 -1.64
N PRO A 387 -63.12 20.61 -1.93
CA PRO A 387 -63.71 20.44 -3.25
C PRO A 387 -64.78 21.52 -3.38
N LEU A 388 -64.36 22.78 -3.54
CA LEU A 388 -65.24 23.87 -3.97
C LEU A 388 -65.87 23.36 -5.26
N PHE A 389 -67.17 23.08 -5.19
CA PHE A 389 -68.01 22.46 -6.20
C PHE A 389 -67.53 22.75 -7.63
N PHE A 390 -66.64 21.91 -8.17
CA PHE A 390 -66.20 21.95 -9.56
C PHE A 390 -67.29 21.40 -10.51
N GLY A 391 -68.56 21.53 -10.13
CA GLY A 391 -69.69 21.25 -11.01
C GLY A 391 -69.95 22.36 -12.02
N LEU A 392 -69.49 23.60 -11.79
CA LEU A 392 -69.92 24.75 -12.62
C LEU A 392 -68.85 25.81 -12.89
N ILE A 393 -67.55 25.49 -12.88
CA ILE A 393 -66.59 26.36 -13.57
C ILE A 393 -66.73 26.10 -15.07
N LYS A 394 -67.72 26.77 -15.66
CA LYS A 394 -67.95 26.92 -17.10
C LYS A 394 -66.58 27.17 -17.73
N ARG A 395 -66.00 26.17 -18.41
CA ARG A 395 -64.79 26.33 -19.21
C ARG A 395 -65.04 27.50 -20.15
N ARG A 396 -64.59 28.70 -19.77
CA ARG A 396 -64.58 29.85 -20.67
C ARG A 396 -63.68 29.41 -21.80
N ARG A 397 -64.29 29.08 -22.96
CA ARG A 397 -63.57 28.75 -24.19
C ARG A 397 -62.53 29.85 -24.35
N ARG A 398 -61.25 29.51 -24.13
CA ARG A 398 -60.15 30.43 -24.39
C ARG A 398 -60.19 30.65 -25.89
N SER A 399 -60.69 31.82 -26.27
CA SER A 399 -60.48 32.36 -27.60
C SER A 399 -58.97 32.33 -27.84
N SER A 400 -58.60 31.59 -28.88
CA SER A 400 -57.30 31.64 -29.51
C SER A 400 -56.94 33.09 -29.84
N ARG A 401 -55.63 33.39 -29.84
CA ARG A 401 -54.96 34.69 -30.07
C ARG A 401 -55.05 35.69 -28.91
N ASP A 402 -54.09 35.65 -28.00
CA ASP A 402 -52.90 36.49 -28.15
C ASP A 402 -51.84 36.17 -27.11
N ASN A 403 -50.61 36.20 -27.59
CA ASN A 403 -49.44 35.54 -27.06
C ASN A 403 -48.58 36.57 -26.30
N ARG A 404 -47.94 36.12 -25.21
CA ARG A 404 -46.80 36.75 -24.50
C ARG A 404 -47.10 38.00 -23.64
N SER A 405 -47.47 37.81 -22.36
CA SER A 405 -46.88 38.58 -21.22
C SER A 405 -47.39 38.20 -19.81
N GLY A 406 -48.35 37.28 -19.65
CA GLY A 406 -49.12 37.18 -18.40
C GLY A 406 -48.51 36.49 -17.17
N MET A 407 -47.34 35.83 -17.24
CA MET A 407 -46.89 34.97 -16.11
C MET A 407 -46.25 35.76 -14.96
N PHE A 408 -45.69 36.96 -15.21
CA PHE A 408 -45.01 37.74 -14.17
C PHE A 408 -45.94 38.63 -13.33
N ARG A 409 -47.23 38.79 -13.68
CA ARG A 409 -48.18 39.57 -12.86
C ARG A 409 -48.63 38.84 -11.60
N TYR A 410 -48.70 37.50 -11.62
CA TYR A 410 -49.25 36.74 -10.49
C TYR A 410 -48.28 36.61 -9.30
N ILE A 411 -46.97 36.72 -9.53
CA ILE A 411 -45.97 36.70 -8.45
C ILE A 411 -45.84 38.09 -7.80
N ARG A 412 -46.07 39.18 -8.54
CA ARG A 412 -46.00 40.54 -8.02
C ARG A 412 -47.14 40.88 -7.06
N ASP A 413 -48.34 40.32 -7.27
CA ASP A 413 -49.51 40.58 -6.42
C ASP A 413 -49.50 39.80 -5.09
N LEU A 414 -48.58 38.84 -4.89
CA LEU A 414 -48.41 38.11 -3.63
C LEU A 414 -47.52 38.86 -2.61
N PHE A 415 -46.79 39.89 -3.04
CA PHE A 415 -45.86 40.66 -2.20
C PHE A 415 -46.17 42.17 -2.15
N THR A 416 -47.24 42.62 -2.80
CA THR A 416 -47.73 43.99 -2.63
C THR A 416 -48.81 44.04 -1.56
N ASP A 417 -48.42 44.54 -0.39
CA ASP A 417 -49.31 45.02 0.67
C ASP A 417 -50.39 45.93 0.07
N LYS A 418 -51.61 45.40 -0.08
CA LYS A 418 -52.78 46.23 -0.32
C LYS A 418 -53.17 46.90 0.98
N PRO A 419 -53.43 48.23 0.98
CA PRO A 419 -53.86 48.94 2.17
C PRO A 419 -55.25 48.47 2.62
N PRO A 420 -55.56 48.59 3.93
CA PRO A 420 -56.77 48.06 4.52
C PRO A 420 -58.01 48.77 3.96
N ARG A 421 -58.94 48.00 3.40
CA ARG A 421 -60.29 48.48 3.10
C ARG A 421 -61.03 48.68 4.42
N ARG A 422 -61.59 49.88 4.56
CA ARG A 422 -62.44 50.28 5.68
C ARG A 422 -63.67 49.37 5.77
N SER A 423 -63.72 48.69 6.92
CA SER A 423 -64.84 48.10 7.65
C SER A 423 -66.27 48.45 7.20
N ASP A 424 -66.99 47.43 6.73
CA ASP A 424 -68.43 47.28 7.01
C ASP A 424 -68.57 46.51 8.35
N PRO A 425 -69.27 47.05 9.35
CA PRO A 425 -69.53 46.37 10.61
C PRO A 425 -70.90 45.69 10.55
N HIS A 426 -70.98 44.36 10.33
CA HIS A 426 -72.05 43.45 10.82
C HIS A 426 -72.16 42.09 10.13
N THR A 427 -71.05 41.49 9.70
CA THR A 427 -71.03 40.03 9.51
C THR A 427 -70.13 39.47 10.60
N GLN A 428 -70.71 38.84 11.62
CA GLN A 428 -69.99 37.82 12.40
C GLN A 428 -69.70 36.70 11.40
N GLU A 429 -68.67 36.90 10.58
CA GLU A 429 -67.91 35.80 10.02
C GLU A 429 -67.34 35.11 11.27
N GLU A 430 -68.00 34.04 11.70
CA GLU A 430 -67.31 33.02 12.49
C GLU A 430 -66.08 32.69 11.64
N ASP A 431 -64.93 33.26 12.03
CA ASP A 431 -63.63 32.96 11.44
C ASP A 431 -63.47 31.45 11.58
N GLU A 432 -63.89 30.72 10.55
CA GLU A 432 -63.57 29.32 10.37
C GLU A 432 -62.05 29.28 10.38
N GLN A 433 -61.47 29.02 11.56
CA GLN A 433 -60.05 28.84 11.75
C GLN A 433 -59.65 27.68 10.86
N GLU A 434 -59.20 28.02 9.65
CA GLU A 434 -58.84 27.08 8.61
C GLU A 434 -57.77 26.17 9.22
N ILE A 435 -58.10 24.90 9.45
CA ILE A 435 -57.19 23.98 10.12
C ILE A 435 -56.01 23.74 9.19
N LEU A 436 -54.89 24.36 9.50
CA LEU A 436 -53.64 24.20 8.76
C LEU A 436 -52.90 22.97 9.28
N PHE A 437 -52.44 22.14 8.35
CA PHE A 437 -51.60 21.00 8.66
C PHE A 437 -50.19 21.23 8.10
N ALA A 438 -49.18 20.71 8.79
CA ALA A 438 -47.89 20.46 8.17
C ALA A 438 -47.68 18.96 8.01
N THR A 439 -46.97 18.57 6.96
CA THR A 439 -46.76 17.15 6.64
C THR A 439 -45.30 16.90 6.30
N VAL A 440 -44.77 15.77 6.79
CA VAL A 440 -43.49 15.19 6.37
C VAL A 440 -43.74 13.81 5.80
N SER A 441 -43.28 13.61 4.56
CA SER A 441 -43.39 12.32 3.89
C SER A 441 -42.32 11.37 4.38
N VAL A 442 -42.72 10.23 4.95
CA VAL A 442 -41.77 9.19 5.39
C VAL A 442 -40.91 8.70 4.23
N PRO A 443 -41.42 8.48 2.99
CA PRO A 443 -40.58 8.23 1.83
C PRO A 443 -39.52 9.31 1.55
N ALA A 444 -39.86 10.60 1.68
CA ALA A 444 -38.91 11.68 1.46
C ALA A 444 -37.81 11.71 2.54
N LEU A 445 -38.19 11.46 3.80
CA LEU A 445 -37.26 11.33 4.90
C LEU A 445 -36.34 10.10 4.74
N CYS A 446 -36.87 8.96 4.29
CA CYS A 446 -36.05 7.78 3.96
C CYS A 446 -35.07 8.08 2.82
N GLN A 447 -35.48 8.87 1.82
CA GLN A 447 -34.58 9.30 0.75
C GLN A 447 -33.47 10.20 1.27
N HIS A 448 -33.76 11.07 2.24
CA HIS A 448 -32.74 11.85 2.96
C HIS A 448 -31.73 10.93 3.63
N PHE A 449 -32.18 9.96 4.44
CA PHE A 449 -31.32 9.01 5.13
C PHE A 449 -30.50 8.14 4.18
N CYS A 450 -31.09 7.72 3.05
CA CYS A 450 -30.37 7.03 1.99
C CYS A 450 -29.21 7.84 1.43
N ARG A 451 -29.38 9.16 1.23
CA ARG A 451 -28.32 10.04 0.73
C ARG A 451 -27.20 10.17 1.77
N THR A 452 -27.54 10.49 3.02
CA THR A 452 -26.58 10.67 4.12
C THR A 452 -25.80 9.40 4.42
N GLY A 453 -26.49 8.27 4.61
CA GLY A 453 -25.84 6.99 4.89
C GLY A 453 -24.97 6.51 3.73
N ARG A 454 -25.38 6.74 2.48
CA ARG A 454 -24.55 6.43 1.31
C ARG A 454 -23.28 7.27 1.28
N GLN A 455 -23.38 8.58 1.55
CA GLN A 455 -22.22 9.47 1.57
C GLN A 455 -21.21 9.01 2.62
N PHE A 456 -21.67 8.72 3.84
CA PHE A 456 -20.81 8.19 4.89
C PHE A 456 -20.01 6.95 4.45
N TYR A 457 -20.67 5.92 3.89
CA TYR A 457 -19.95 4.72 3.42
C TYR A 457 -19.07 4.98 2.20
N GLU A 458 -19.32 6.04 1.43
CA GLU A 458 -18.45 6.47 0.34
C GLU A 458 -17.15 7.10 0.87
N ASP A 459 -17.25 7.91 1.93
CA ASP A 459 -16.11 8.50 2.62
C ASP A 459 -15.26 7.43 3.31
N VAL A 460 -15.91 6.49 4.03
CA VAL A 460 -15.24 5.33 4.65
C VAL A 460 -14.48 4.52 3.62
N MET A 461 -15.10 4.21 2.48
CA MET A 461 -14.45 3.45 1.40
C MET A 461 -13.27 4.23 0.80
N THR A 462 -13.37 5.56 0.68
CA THR A 462 -12.30 6.40 0.14
C THR A 462 -11.09 6.40 1.08
N ASN A 463 -11.32 6.60 2.39
CA ASN A 463 -10.26 6.56 3.41
C ASN A 463 -9.60 5.18 3.49
N ALA A 464 -10.40 4.10 3.49
CA ALA A 464 -9.87 2.75 3.55
C ALA A 464 -9.03 2.39 2.31
N LYS A 465 -9.43 2.86 1.11
CA LYS A 465 -8.65 2.70 -0.13
C LYS A 465 -7.35 3.50 -0.12
N LEU A 466 -7.39 4.73 0.38
CA LEU A 466 -6.19 5.55 0.53
C LEU A 466 -5.18 4.82 1.42
N LYS A 467 -5.64 4.30 2.56
CA LYS A 467 -4.79 3.56 3.49
C LYS A 467 -4.21 2.28 2.87
N HIS A 468 -5.06 1.49 2.20
CA HIS A 468 -4.62 0.28 1.48
C HIS A 468 -3.59 0.57 0.39
N SER A 469 -3.74 1.69 -0.32
CA SER A 469 -2.76 2.13 -1.33
C SER A 469 -1.43 2.52 -0.67
N GLN A 470 -1.46 3.27 0.43
CA GLN A 470 -0.27 3.66 1.18
C GLN A 470 0.48 2.44 1.69
N ASP A 471 -0.21 1.53 2.40
CA ASP A 471 0.38 0.31 2.93
C ASP A 471 0.86 -0.63 1.81
N GLY A 472 0.17 -0.63 0.66
CA GLY A 472 0.60 -1.33 -0.54
C GLY A 472 1.94 -0.83 -1.08
N HIS A 473 2.18 0.47 -1.11
CA HIS A 473 3.48 1.04 -1.48
C HIS A 473 4.57 0.67 -0.47
N VAL A 474 4.26 0.77 0.83
CA VAL A 474 5.21 0.37 1.89
C VAL A 474 5.59 -1.11 1.75
N LEU A 475 4.63 -2.01 1.48
CA LEU A 475 4.93 -3.41 1.21
C LEU A 475 5.81 -3.59 -0.04
N GLN A 476 5.58 -2.85 -1.11
CA GLN A 476 6.45 -2.91 -2.30
C GLN A 476 7.89 -2.50 -1.95
N ASP A 477 8.07 -1.47 -1.12
CA ASP A 477 9.39 -1.01 -0.67
C ASP A 477 10.07 -2.08 0.18
N ILE A 478 9.37 -2.65 1.17
CA ILE A 478 9.85 -3.78 1.97
C ILE A 478 10.26 -4.97 1.08
N GLY A 479 9.49 -5.28 0.04
CA GLY A 479 9.82 -6.35 -0.89
C GLY A 479 11.13 -6.11 -1.64
N ARG A 480 11.39 -4.86 -2.06
CA ARG A 480 12.66 -4.47 -2.68
C ARG A 480 13.83 -4.54 -1.69
N ASP A 481 13.61 -4.07 -0.47
CA ASP A 481 14.61 -4.07 0.59
C ASP A 481 14.97 -5.50 1.02
N LEU A 482 13.98 -6.41 1.12
CA LEU A 482 14.20 -7.83 1.41
C LEU A 482 15.14 -8.48 0.39
N VAL A 483 14.95 -8.20 -0.91
CA VAL A 483 15.83 -8.71 -1.97
C VAL A 483 17.24 -8.14 -1.84
N SER A 484 17.36 -6.84 -1.53
CA SER A 484 18.65 -6.18 -1.32
C SER A 484 19.42 -6.77 -0.13
N VAL A 485 18.73 -6.96 1.00
CA VAL A 485 19.27 -7.59 2.22
C VAL A 485 19.70 -9.03 1.94
N TYR A 486 18.90 -9.81 1.21
CA TYR A 486 19.28 -11.17 0.82
C TYR A 486 20.57 -11.18 0.00
N ALA A 487 20.70 -10.29 -0.98
CA ALA A 487 21.90 -10.19 -1.79
C ALA A 487 23.14 -9.82 -0.94
N ALA A 488 22.98 -8.98 0.07
CA ALA A 488 24.05 -8.65 1.01
C ALA A 488 24.46 -9.86 1.87
N ILE A 489 23.49 -10.64 2.37
CA ILE A 489 23.74 -11.88 3.12
C ILE A 489 24.48 -12.90 2.24
N GLN A 490 24.07 -13.04 0.98
CA GLN A 490 24.71 -13.96 0.03
C GLN A 490 26.15 -13.55 -0.33
N LEU A 491 26.41 -12.24 -0.49
CA LEU A 491 27.77 -11.73 -0.69
C LEU A 491 28.67 -12.10 0.51
N GLU A 492 28.17 -11.88 1.73
CA GLU A 492 28.92 -12.17 2.94
C GLU A 492 29.13 -13.68 3.16
N ALA A 493 28.11 -14.50 2.91
CA ALA A 493 28.23 -15.96 2.95
C ALA A 493 29.29 -16.46 1.94
N SER A 494 29.31 -15.89 0.74
CA SER A 494 30.29 -16.23 -0.31
C SER A 494 31.71 -15.80 0.07
N ARG A 495 31.86 -14.63 0.72
CA ARG A 495 33.13 -14.14 1.27
C ARG A 495 33.64 -15.09 2.36
N ALA A 496 32.78 -15.48 3.30
CA ALA A 496 33.11 -16.42 4.37
C ALA A 496 33.50 -17.80 3.82
N MET A 497 32.82 -18.28 2.78
CA MET A 497 33.16 -19.51 2.06
C MET A 497 34.58 -19.46 1.49
N MET A 498 34.97 -18.35 0.85
CA MET A 498 36.34 -18.18 0.33
C MET A 498 37.39 -18.15 1.42
N HIS A 499 37.12 -17.45 2.53
CA HIS A 499 37.99 -17.50 3.70
C HIS A 499 38.15 -18.93 4.23
N ARG A 500 37.05 -19.69 4.33
CA ARG A 500 37.08 -21.07 4.80
C ARG A 500 37.91 -21.97 3.89
N ILE A 501 37.77 -21.85 2.56
CA ILE A 501 38.59 -22.57 1.59
C ILE A 501 40.08 -22.28 1.82
N LEU A 502 40.47 -21.01 2.00
CA LEU A 502 41.87 -20.64 2.26
C LEU A 502 42.41 -21.23 3.56
N ILE A 503 41.61 -21.22 4.63
CA ILE A 503 41.98 -21.83 5.92
C ILE A 503 42.18 -23.33 5.75
N ILE A 504 41.27 -24.03 5.08
CA ILE A 504 41.40 -25.48 4.82
C ILE A 504 42.67 -25.78 4.02
N LEU A 505 42.96 -25.00 2.97
CA LEU A 505 44.17 -25.19 2.16
C LEU A 505 45.46 -24.96 2.96
N HIS A 506 45.45 -23.99 3.88
CA HIS A 506 46.54 -23.75 4.80
C HIS A 506 46.70 -24.89 5.81
N ASP A 507 45.61 -25.35 6.44
CA ASP A 507 45.63 -26.47 7.38
C ASP A 507 46.12 -27.77 6.72
N LEU A 508 45.70 -28.05 5.48
CA LEU A 508 46.20 -29.16 4.69
C LEU A 508 47.71 -29.05 4.40
N SER A 509 48.25 -27.83 4.25
CA SER A 509 49.69 -27.60 4.07
C SER A 509 50.49 -27.88 5.35
N LEU A 510 49.92 -27.57 6.52
CA LEU A 510 50.55 -27.85 7.82
C LEU A 510 50.56 -29.35 8.15
N LEU A 511 49.63 -30.13 7.58
CA LEU A 511 49.57 -31.58 7.74
C LEU A 511 50.58 -32.34 6.86
N ASP A 512 51.30 -31.67 5.94
CA ASP A 512 52.33 -32.32 5.11
C ASP A 512 53.71 -32.31 5.79
N PRO A 513 54.16 -33.45 6.36
CA PRO A 513 55.45 -33.55 7.06
C PRO A 513 56.66 -33.43 6.12
N SER A 514 56.45 -33.54 4.81
CA SER A 514 57.51 -33.53 3.79
C SER A 514 58.16 -32.15 3.65
N SER A 515 57.38 -31.09 3.87
CA SER A 515 57.77 -29.69 3.71
C SER A 515 58.89 -29.25 4.66
N SER A 516 58.94 -29.82 5.87
CA SER A 516 59.91 -29.42 6.91
C SER A 516 61.35 -29.85 6.60
N SER A 517 61.52 -30.90 5.79
CA SER A 517 62.84 -31.52 5.55
C SER A 517 63.68 -30.82 4.47
N VAL A 518 63.06 -30.01 3.60
CA VAL A 518 63.75 -29.37 2.46
C VAL A 518 64.28 -27.98 2.80
N GLN A 519 63.58 -27.21 3.64
CA GLN A 519 64.04 -25.87 4.06
C GLN A 519 65.29 -25.92 4.97
N GLN A 520 65.51 -27.03 5.69
CA GLN A 520 66.69 -27.17 6.55
C GLN A 520 67.99 -27.50 5.79
N ARG A 521 67.92 -27.90 4.51
CA ARG A 521 69.11 -28.18 3.68
C ARG A 521 69.64 -26.98 2.89
N GLN A 522 68.86 -25.92 2.68
CA GLN A 522 69.31 -24.74 1.94
C GLN A 522 70.00 -23.68 2.82
N HIS A 523 69.97 -23.81 4.15
CA HIS A 523 70.56 -22.83 5.06
C HIS A 523 72.01 -23.16 5.51
N LEU A 524 72.59 -24.28 5.04
CA LEU A 524 73.96 -24.70 5.39
C LEU A 524 75.03 -24.40 4.32
N ASP A 525 74.66 -23.91 3.12
CA ASP A 525 75.59 -23.69 2.00
C ASP A 525 75.79 -22.21 1.59
N HIS A 526 75.37 -21.24 2.42
CA HIS A 526 75.51 -19.80 2.10
C HIS A 526 76.53 -18.99 2.93
N ASP A 527 77.36 -19.65 3.74
CA ASP A 527 78.55 -19.03 4.34
C ASP A 527 79.78 -19.20 3.44
N SER A 528 79.82 -18.52 2.29
CA SER A 528 81.03 -18.19 1.53
C SER A 528 80.66 -17.41 0.28
N PHE A 529 80.62 -16.07 0.34
CA PHE A 529 81.24 -15.17 -0.63
C PHE A 529 80.99 -13.73 -0.20
N SER A 530 81.95 -13.22 0.58
CA SER A 530 82.15 -11.80 0.82
C SER A 530 82.77 -11.19 -0.44
N SER A 531 82.12 -10.20 -1.07
CA SER A 531 82.81 -9.26 -1.97
C SER A 531 82.17 -7.89 -1.90
N SER A 532 82.91 -7.03 -1.22
CA SER A 532 82.87 -5.57 -1.16
C SER A 532 82.83 -4.88 -2.53
N HIS A 533 81.94 -3.90 -2.71
CA HIS A 533 82.27 -2.64 -3.41
C HIS A 533 81.31 -1.51 -2.99
N PRO A 534 81.78 -0.24 -2.92
CA PRO A 534 81.10 0.86 -2.23
C PRO A 534 80.24 1.75 -3.14
N PRO A 535 79.39 2.64 -2.58
CA PRO A 535 78.49 3.53 -3.31
C PRO A 535 79.10 4.94 -3.49
N LEU A 536 78.73 5.63 -4.57
CA LEU A 536 78.88 7.09 -4.80
C LEU A 536 77.87 7.52 -5.90
N PRO A 537 77.52 8.82 -6.03
CA PRO A 537 76.14 9.29 -5.89
C PRO A 537 75.61 10.08 -7.10
N GLU A 538 74.33 10.42 -7.02
CA GLU A 538 73.59 11.54 -7.62
C GLU A 538 74.07 12.13 -8.97
N GLN A 539 73.15 12.12 -9.96
CA GLN A 539 72.84 13.35 -10.69
C GLN A 539 71.47 13.31 -11.37
N SER A 540 70.73 14.37 -11.12
CA SER A 540 69.45 14.75 -11.73
C SER A 540 69.65 15.23 -13.18
N ALA A 541 68.73 14.90 -14.10
CA ALA A 541 68.40 15.78 -15.23
C ALA A 541 67.07 15.39 -15.89
N GLN A 542 66.20 16.39 -15.98
CA GLN A 542 65.04 16.47 -16.89
C GLN A 542 65.49 16.45 -18.36
N GLN A 543 64.68 15.85 -19.24
CA GLN A 543 64.23 16.40 -20.54
C GLN A 543 63.31 15.37 -21.22
N GLN A 544 62.02 15.66 -21.36
CA GLN A 544 61.39 16.19 -22.58
C GLN A 544 61.54 15.31 -23.84
N ASN A 545 60.42 14.65 -24.15
CA ASN A 545 59.67 14.83 -25.41
C ASN A 545 60.36 14.47 -26.73
N THR A 546 59.96 13.35 -27.34
CA THR A 546 59.81 13.24 -28.81
C THR A 546 58.69 12.26 -29.18
N GLN A 547 57.67 12.80 -29.82
CA GLN A 547 56.73 12.11 -30.72
C GLN A 547 57.48 11.44 -31.88
N SER A 548 57.07 10.23 -32.27
CA SER A 548 56.91 9.77 -33.67
C SER A 548 56.06 8.49 -33.60
N ASN A 549 54.85 8.46 -34.16
CA ASN A 549 54.51 7.91 -35.49
C ASN A 549 54.95 6.44 -35.66
N SER A 550 54.21 5.50 -36.23
CA SER A 550 52.89 5.38 -36.88
C SER A 550 52.91 3.99 -37.57
N ASN A 551 51.75 3.51 -38.03
CA ASN A 551 51.51 2.37 -38.94
C ASN A 551 51.18 1.03 -38.26
N SER A 552 50.21 0.24 -38.71
CA SER A 552 49.01 0.34 -39.56
C SER A 552 48.38 -1.06 -39.56
N PRO A 553 47.09 -1.22 -39.91
CA PRO A 553 46.33 -2.46 -39.77
C PRO A 553 46.39 -3.33 -41.04
N PRO A 554 45.78 -4.53 -41.02
CA PRO A 554 45.21 -5.09 -42.24
C PRO A 554 43.70 -5.30 -42.11
N GLN A 555 42.97 -4.68 -43.05
CA GLN A 555 41.69 -5.12 -43.56
C GLN A 555 41.84 -6.48 -44.25
N GLN A 556 40.84 -7.36 -44.10
CA GLN A 556 40.43 -8.26 -45.18
C GLN A 556 38.91 -8.36 -45.21
N GLN A 557 38.38 -8.21 -46.42
CA GLN A 557 36.97 -8.20 -46.78
C GLN A 557 36.55 -9.52 -47.47
N HIS A 558 35.24 -9.78 -47.40
CA HIS A 558 34.37 -10.52 -48.34
C HIS A 558 34.37 -12.07 -48.34
N PRO A 559 33.29 -12.74 -48.83
CA PRO A 559 31.87 -12.36 -48.93
C PRO A 559 30.88 -13.47 -48.45
N SER A 560 29.59 -13.11 -48.37
CA SER A 560 28.44 -14.02 -48.19
C SER A 560 28.22 -14.96 -49.39
N PRO A 561 27.42 -16.03 -49.22
CA PRO A 561 26.10 -16.02 -49.86
C PRO A 561 24.98 -16.58 -48.97
N GLY A 562 23.75 -16.10 -49.20
CA GLY A 562 22.52 -16.68 -48.66
C GLY A 562 21.98 -17.82 -49.53
N LEU A 563 21.03 -18.59 -48.98
CA LEU A 563 20.01 -19.35 -49.70
C LEU A 563 18.82 -19.64 -48.78
N ASP A 564 17.66 -19.72 -49.43
CA ASP A 564 16.28 -19.76 -48.93
C ASP A 564 15.78 -21.12 -48.35
N ASN A 565 14.56 -21.03 -47.79
CA ASN A 565 13.47 -22.04 -47.67
C ASN A 565 13.60 -23.19 -46.64
N ASN A 566 12.78 -23.12 -45.58
CA ASN A 566 11.44 -23.75 -45.51
C ASN A 566 10.66 -23.27 -44.28
#